data_AF-A0A2U9CJP1-F1
#
_entry.id   AF-A0A2U9CJP1-F1
#
_cell.length_a   1.000
_cell.length_b   1.000
_cell.length_c   1.000
_cell.angle_alpha   90.00
_cell.angle_beta   90.00
_cell.angle_gamma   90.00
#
_symmetry.space_group_name_H-M   'P 1'
#
loop_
_entity.id
_entity.type
_entity.pdbx_description
1 polymer ?
#
loop_
_entity_poly.entity_id
_entity_poly.type
_entity_poly.pdbx_seq_one_letter_code
_entity_poly.pdbx_strand_id
1 'polypeptide(L)'
;MEDSFKKVGEVRSLIEKISRQAEEVERGHGAILSSTNPDRRNKHKLEQLNREIKKNAHSVRAKLRSMQKNFPVEENGNNASVIQRIEKNQHSHLTRWFAEVMRSYHNAQISFREKCKAQIQRQLEIVDKSTTDEELEVMLLRDSLTIFISDVDQL
;
A
#
# COMPACT_ATOMS: atom_id res chain seq x y z
N MET A 1 23.49 -23.53 1.62
CA MET A 1 23.58 -22.50 0.56
C MET A 1 22.36 -22.52 -0.34
N GLU A 2 21.97 -23.67 -0.90
CA GLU A 2 20.77 -23.82 -1.73
C GLU A 2 19.46 -23.38 -1.02
N ASP A 3 19.28 -23.76 0.25
CA ASP A 3 18.14 -23.32 1.07
C ASP A 3 18.09 -21.80 1.29
N SER A 4 19.25 -21.14 1.31
CA SER A 4 19.35 -19.69 1.49
C SER A 4 18.95 -18.96 0.21
N PHE A 5 19.46 -19.42 -0.93
CA PHE A 5 19.06 -18.91 -2.25
C PHE A 5 17.57 -19.13 -2.53
N LYS A 6 17.02 -20.28 -2.13
CA LYS A 6 15.58 -20.55 -2.23
C LYS A 6 14.76 -19.53 -1.42
N LYS A 7 15.13 -19.26 -0.17
CA LYS A 7 14.46 -18.24 0.67
C LYS A 7 14.54 -16.84 0.05
N VAL A 8 15.71 -16.45 -0.47
CA VAL A 8 15.89 -15.18 -1.18
C VAL A 8 14.97 -15.10 -2.40
N GLY A 9 14.90 -16.16 -3.20
CA GLY A 9 14.02 -16.24 -4.37
C GLY A 9 12.54 -16.12 -4.02
N GLU A 10 12.09 -16.78 -2.95
CA GLU A 10 10.71 -16.68 -2.46
C GLU A 10 10.36 -15.26 -2.00
N VAL A 11 11.25 -14.59 -1.26
CA VAL A 11 11.03 -13.21 -0.82
C VAL A 11 10.98 -12.27 -2.02
N ARG A 12 11.91 -12.42 -2.96
CA ARG A 12 11.92 -11.66 -4.22
C ARG A 12 10.60 -11.80 -4.98
N SER A 13 10.13 -13.03 -5.20
CA SER A 13 8.88 -13.28 -5.91
C SER A 13 7.67 -12.62 -5.23
N LEU A 14 7.63 -12.62 -3.89
CA LEU A 14 6.58 -11.93 -3.13
C LEU A 14 6.67 -10.41 -3.27
N ILE A 15 7.86 -9.81 -3.24
CA ILE A 15 8.03 -8.36 -3.43
C ILE A 15 7.59 -7.95 -4.84
N GLU A 16 7.99 -8.70 -5.88
CA GLU A 16 7.54 -8.47 -7.26
C GLU A 16 6.01 -8.58 -7.39
N LYS A 17 5.41 -9.55 -6.70
CA LYS A 17 3.94 -9.69 -6.66
C LYS A 17 3.28 -8.47 -6.03
N ILE A 18 3.79 -7.96 -4.90
CA ILE A 18 3.26 -6.75 -4.26
C ILE A 18 3.42 -5.55 -5.19
N SER A 19 4.55 -5.41 -5.88
CA SER A 19 4.79 -4.32 -6.84
C SER A 19 3.73 -4.30 -7.93
N ARG A 20 3.48 -5.45 -8.58
CA ARG A 20 2.43 -5.57 -9.61
C ARG A 20 1.04 -5.27 -9.04
N GLN A 21 0.74 -5.75 -7.83
CA GLN A 21 -0.54 -5.48 -7.18
C GLN A 21 -0.70 -3.98 -6.85
N ALA A 22 0.37 -3.28 -6.48
CA ALA A 22 0.35 -1.84 -6.21
C ALA A 22 0.06 -1.03 -7.50
N GLU A 23 0.67 -1.41 -8.62
CA GLU A 23 0.37 -0.83 -9.94
C GLU A 23 -1.10 -1.09 -10.35
N GLU A 24 -1.62 -2.30 -10.09
CA GLU A 24 -3.03 -2.60 -10.34
C GLU A 24 -3.97 -1.76 -9.47
N VAL A 25 -3.59 -1.49 -8.22
CA VAL A 25 -4.34 -0.61 -7.31
C VAL A 25 -4.36 0.81 -7.86
N GLU A 26 -3.21 1.36 -8.26
CA GLU A 26 -3.13 2.70 -8.87
C GLU A 26 -3.98 2.83 -10.14
N ARG A 27 -3.95 1.82 -11.01
CA ARG A 27 -4.81 1.78 -12.20
C ARG A 27 -6.30 1.72 -11.85
N GLY A 28 -6.67 0.93 -10.84
CA GLY A 28 -8.05 0.85 -10.36
C GLY A 28 -8.53 2.17 -9.75
N HIS A 29 -7.65 2.87 -9.01
CA HIS A 29 -7.90 4.22 -8.51
C HIS A 29 -8.17 5.20 -9.66
N GLY A 30 -7.35 5.17 -10.72
CA GLY A 30 -7.55 5.99 -11.91
C GLY A 30 -8.90 5.74 -12.60
N ALA A 31 -9.29 4.46 -12.73
CA ALA A 31 -10.57 4.08 -13.33
C ALA A 31 -11.79 4.56 -12.51
N ILE A 32 -11.69 4.57 -11.18
CA ILE A 32 -12.75 5.11 -10.32
C ILE A 32 -12.87 6.63 -10.48
N LEU A 33 -11.74 7.34 -10.48
CA LEU A 33 -11.72 8.80 -10.59
C LEU A 33 -12.21 9.30 -11.96
N SER A 34 -12.04 8.52 -13.02
CA SER A 34 -12.49 8.89 -14.38
C SER A 34 -13.93 8.50 -14.70
N SER A 35 -14.55 7.64 -13.88
CA SER A 35 -15.95 7.23 -14.07
C SER A 35 -16.90 8.10 -13.26
N THR A 36 -17.96 8.63 -13.90
CA THR A 36 -19.06 9.33 -13.22
C THR A 36 -19.90 8.42 -12.33
N ASN A 37 -19.87 7.11 -12.57
CA ASN A 37 -20.52 6.10 -11.73
C ASN A 37 -19.57 4.91 -11.55
N PRO A 38 -18.86 4.79 -10.41
CA PRO A 38 -17.86 3.75 -10.22
C PRO A 38 -18.51 2.37 -10.17
N ASP A 39 -18.11 1.49 -11.09
CA ASP A 39 -18.56 0.09 -11.12
C ASP A 39 -18.24 -0.60 -9.79
N ARG A 40 -19.27 -1.16 -9.13
CA ARG A 40 -19.14 -1.96 -7.90
C ARG A 40 -18.09 -3.08 -8.04
N ARG A 41 -17.89 -3.61 -9.25
CA ARG A 41 -16.84 -4.61 -9.55
C ARG A 41 -15.43 -4.07 -9.32
N ASN A 42 -15.16 -2.82 -9.70
CA ASN A 42 -13.85 -2.20 -9.51
C ASN A 42 -13.54 -1.98 -8.02
N LYS A 43 -14.55 -1.58 -7.24
CA LYS A 43 -14.41 -1.43 -5.78
C LYS A 43 -14.09 -2.76 -5.11
N HIS A 44 -14.84 -3.83 -5.41
CA HIS A 44 -14.56 -5.16 -4.86
C HIS A 44 -13.16 -5.67 -5.24
N LYS A 45 -12.74 -5.47 -6.49
CA LYS A 45 -11.40 -5.86 -6.96
C LYS A 45 -10.30 -5.12 -6.19
N LEU A 46 -10.45 -3.81 -5.95
CA LEU A 46 -9.49 -3.02 -5.18
C LEU A 46 -9.42 -3.49 -3.72
N GLU A 47 -10.55 -3.77 -3.09
CA GLU A 47 -10.58 -4.31 -1.73
C GLU A 47 -9.86 -5.66 -1.64
N GLN A 48 -10.05 -6.54 -2.62
CA GLN A 48 -9.32 -7.80 -2.71
C GLN A 48 -7.81 -7.57 -2.87
N LEU A 49 -7.39 -6.71 -3.80
CA LEU A 49 -5.98 -6.37 -4.00
C LEU A 49 -5.34 -5.85 -2.71
N ASN A 50 -6.01 -4.94 -2.00
CA ASN A 50 -5.52 -4.41 -0.72
C ASN A 50 -5.37 -5.50 0.35
N ARG A 51 -6.32 -6.46 0.42
CA ARG A 51 -6.20 -7.62 1.32
C ARG A 51 -5.01 -8.51 0.96
N GLU A 52 -4.81 -8.78 -0.33
CA GLU A 52 -3.71 -9.61 -0.80
C GLU A 52 -2.35 -8.94 -0.60
N ILE A 53 -2.23 -7.63 -0.87
CA ILE A 53 -1.02 -6.83 -0.60
C ILE A 53 -0.67 -6.92 0.88
N LYS A 54 -1.65 -6.71 1.78
CA LYS A 54 -1.44 -6.86 3.22
C LYS A 54 -0.95 -8.27 3.56
N LYS A 55 -1.59 -9.33 3.07
CA LYS A 55 -1.17 -10.71 3.33
C LYS A 55 0.27 -10.98 2.85
N ASN A 56 0.59 -10.57 1.62
CA ASN A 56 1.91 -10.75 1.04
C ASN A 56 2.97 -9.97 1.82
N ALA A 57 2.68 -8.74 2.24
CA ALA A 57 3.58 -7.92 3.05
C ALA A 57 3.90 -8.56 4.42
N HIS A 58 2.90 -9.18 5.07
CA HIS A 58 3.14 -9.94 6.31
C HIS A 58 4.06 -11.13 6.05
N SER A 59 3.85 -11.87 4.95
CA SER A 59 4.73 -12.98 4.57
C SER A 59 6.16 -12.54 4.28
N VAL A 60 6.35 -11.42 3.57
CA VAL A 60 7.69 -10.85 3.32
C VAL A 60 8.37 -10.49 4.62
N ARG A 61 7.70 -9.78 5.53
CA ARG A 61 8.25 -9.43 6.85
C ARG A 61 8.65 -10.66 7.66
N ALA A 62 7.81 -11.70 7.68
CA ALA A 62 8.11 -12.94 8.41
C ALA A 62 9.34 -13.65 7.83
N LYS A 63 9.44 -13.74 6.50
CA LYS A 63 10.59 -14.37 5.82
C LYS A 63 11.88 -13.57 6.00
N LEU A 64 11.84 -12.24 5.88
CA LEU A 64 13.00 -11.37 6.17
C LEU A 64 13.49 -11.54 7.61
N ARG A 65 12.58 -11.57 8.59
CA ARG A 65 12.95 -11.85 10.00
C ARG A 65 13.57 -13.23 10.17
N SER A 66 13.06 -14.26 9.49
CA SER A 66 13.65 -15.59 9.52
C SER A 66 15.05 -15.61 8.90
N MET A 67 15.26 -14.91 7.79
CA MET A 67 16.59 -14.77 7.18
C MET A 67 17.58 -14.12 8.15
N GLN A 68 17.18 -13.06 8.84
CA GLN A 68 18.01 -12.38 9.83
C GLN A 68 18.39 -13.28 11.02
N LYS A 69 17.46 -14.09 11.54
CA LYS A 69 17.71 -15.01 12.67
C LYS A 69 18.69 -16.14 12.34
N ASN A 70 18.85 -16.48 11.06
CA ASN A 70 19.78 -17.52 10.64
C ASN A 70 21.22 -16.99 10.49
N PHE A 71 21.46 -15.71 10.75
CA PHE A 71 22.82 -15.19 10.82
C PHE A 71 23.51 -15.76 12.08
N PRO A 72 24.67 -16.42 11.95
CA PRO A 72 25.43 -16.89 13.11
C PRO A 72 25.76 -15.73 14.05
N VAL A 73 25.78 -16.01 15.36
CA VAL A 73 26.32 -15.07 16.37
C VAL A 73 27.78 -14.80 16.00
N GLU A 74 28.18 -13.53 15.99
CA GLU A 74 29.56 -13.14 15.66
C GLU A 74 30.51 -13.57 16.79
N GLU A 75 30.89 -14.84 16.81
CA GLU A 75 32.06 -15.28 17.58
C GLU A 75 33.31 -14.82 16.82
N ASN A 76 33.94 -13.77 17.36
CA ASN A 76 35.19 -13.15 16.92
C ASN A 76 35.16 -12.49 15.53
N GLY A 77 35.10 -11.16 15.55
CA GLY A 77 34.85 -10.24 14.43
C GLY A 77 35.89 -10.16 13.31
N ASN A 78 36.50 -11.26 12.87
CA ASN A 78 37.42 -11.25 11.73
C ASN A 78 37.20 -12.31 10.64
N ASN A 79 36.26 -13.26 10.79
CA ASN A 79 36.04 -14.32 9.79
C ASN A 79 34.56 -14.50 9.40
N ALA A 80 33.86 -13.42 9.02
CA ALA A 80 32.60 -13.58 8.29
C ALA A 80 32.91 -14.24 6.93
N SER A 81 32.51 -15.50 6.78
CA SER A 81 32.62 -16.25 5.53
C SER A 81 32.00 -15.45 4.38
N VAL A 82 32.54 -15.62 3.17
CA VAL A 82 31.99 -15.01 1.94
C VAL A 82 30.48 -15.26 1.84
N ILE A 83 30.02 -16.43 2.27
CA ILE A 83 28.61 -16.82 2.30
C ILE A 83 27.78 -15.91 3.23
N GLN A 84 28.24 -15.67 4.47
CA GLN A 84 27.56 -14.76 5.41
C GLN A 84 27.47 -13.33 4.87
N ARG A 85 28.53 -12.85 4.19
CA ARG A 85 28.52 -11.53 3.55
C ARG A 85 27.47 -11.45 2.42
N ILE A 86 27.39 -12.49 1.60
CA ILE A 86 26.37 -12.60 0.54
C ILE A 86 24.97 -12.58 1.16
N GLU A 87 24.71 -13.37 2.20
CA GLU A 87 23.40 -13.44 2.85
C GLU A 87 22.99 -12.11 3.51
N LYS A 88 23.91 -11.44 4.22
CA LYS A 88 23.68 -10.11 4.81
C LYS A 88 23.37 -9.06 3.73
N ASN A 89 24.09 -9.09 2.60
CA ASN A 89 23.84 -8.19 1.47
C ASN A 89 22.48 -8.45 0.82
N GLN A 90 22.11 -9.72 0.58
CA GLN A 90 20.80 -10.08 0.03
C GLN A 90 19.67 -9.65 0.94
N HIS A 91 19.77 -9.91 2.25
CA HIS A 91 18.79 -9.46 3.22
C HIS A 91 18.62 -7.94 3.22
N SER A 92 19.74 -7.20 3.21
CA SER A 92 19.72 -5.72 3.18
C SER A 92 19.07 -5.19 1.90
N HIS A 93 19.42 -5.76 0.76
CA HIS A 93 18.83 -5.41 -0.53
C HIS A 93 17.32 -5.67 -0.56
N LEU A 94 16.88 -6.88 -0.19
CA LEU A 94 15.46 -7.24 -0.17
C LEU A 94 14.64 -6.39 0.81
N THR A 95 15.23 -6.03 1.96
CA THR A 95 14.57 -5.16 2.95
C THR A 95 14.35 -3.75 2.40
N ARG A 96 15.37 -3.16 1.74
CA ARG A 96 15.27 -1.84 1.12
C ARG A 96 14.25 -1.85 -0.01
N TRP A 97 14.33 -2.82 -0.90
CA TRP A 97 13.40 -2.94 -2.02
C TRP A 97 11.95 -3.15 -1.56
N PHE A 98 11.73 -3.98 -0.54
CA PHE A 98 10.41 -4.12 0.07
C PHE A 98 9.87 -2.79 0.63
N ALA A 99 10.71 -2.00 1.30
CA ALA A 99 10.32 -0.69 1.81
C ALA A 99 9.97 0.29 0.68
N GLU A 100 10.73 0.28 -0.43
CA GLU A 100 10.45 1.09 -1.61
C GLU A 100 9.09 0.75 -2.24
N VAL A 101 8.82 -0.54 -2.45
CA VAL A 101 7.54 -1.01 -2.99
C VAL A 101 6.37 -0.64 -2.07
N MET A 102 6.53 -0.83 -0.76
CA MET A 102 5.48 -0.46 0.21
C MET A 102 5.26 1.06 0.27
N ARG A 103 6.31 1.87 0.10
CA ARG A 103 6.20 3.33 0.01
C ARG A 103 5.48 3.77 -1.25
N SER A 104 5.78 3.15 -2.40
CA SER A 104 5.06 3.40 -3.65
C SER A 104 3.57 3.09 -3.51
N TYR A 105 3.23 1.91 -2.97
CA TYR A 105 1.84 1.54 -2.68
C TYR A 105 1.15 2.56 -1.74
N HIS A 106 1.82 2.96 -0.65
CA HIS A 106 1.27 3.94 0.28
C HIS A 106 1.02 5.30 -0.38
N ASN A 107 1.96 5.78 -1.20
CA ASN A 107 1.81 7.02 -1.95
C ASN A 107 0.63 6.97 -2.93
N ALA A 108 0.41 5.84 -3.60
CA ALA A 108 -0.75 5.65 -4.46
C ALA A 108 -2.08 5.77 -3.67
N GLN A 109 -2.15 5.19 -2.46
CA GLN A 109 -3.33 5.30 -1.61
C GLN A 109 -3.59 6.74 -1.14
N ILE A 110 -2.55 7.45 -0.69
CA ILE A 110 -2.67 8.86 -0.30
C ILE A 110 -3.11 9.69 -1.50
N SER A 111 -2.46 9.54 -2.65
CA SER A 111 -2.81 10.29 -3.86
C SER A 111 -4.27 10.10 -4.26
N PHE A 112 -4.78 8.87 -4.17
CA PHE A 112 -6.20 8.62 -4.45
C PHE A 112 -7.12 9.29 -3.44
N ARG A 113 -6.82 9.18 -2.14
CA ARG A 113 -7.60 9.82 -1.07
C ARG A 113 -7.69 11.33 -1.31
N GLU A 114 -6.57 12.00 -1.56
CA GLU A 114 -6.53 13.44 -1.82
C GLU A 114 -7.35 13.81 -3.07
N LYS A 115 -7.26 13.02 -4.14
CA LYS A 115 -8.06 13.25 -5.35
C LYS A 115 -9.56 13.05 -5.11
N CYS A 116 -9.96 12.04 -4.34
CA CYS A 116 -11.36 11.84 -3.95
C CYS A 116 -11.86 13.00 -3.08
N LYS A 117 -11.06 13.46 -2.12
CA LYS A 117 -11.38 14.63 -1.28
C LYS A 117 -11.60 15.88 -2.14
N ALA A 118 -10.66 16.17 -3.05
CA ALA A 118 -10.79 17.30 -3.97
C ALA A 118 -12.03 17.20 -4.88
N GLN A 119 -12.39 15.99 -5.34
CA GLN A 119 -13.64 15.79 -6.09
C GLN A 119 -14.87 16.11 -5.24
N ILE A 120 -14.93 15.65 -3.99
CA ILE A 120 -16.05 15.95 -3.08
C ILE A 120 -16.15 17.44 -2.79
N GLN A 121 -15.02 18.09 -2.50
CA GLN A 121 -14.96 19.54 -2.29
C GLN A 121 -15.51 20.31 -3.50
N ARG A 122 -15.09 19.92 -4.71
CA ARG A 122 -15.61 20.48 -5.95
C ARG A 122 -17.13 20.30 -6.10
N GLN A 123 -17.67 19.14 -5.71
CA GLN A 123 -19.13 18.90 -5.75
C GLN A 123 -19.88 19.78 -4.74
N LEU A 124 -19.30 20.02 -3.56
CA LEU A 124 -19.87 20.93 -2.56
C LEU A 124 -19.89 22.39 -3.05
N GLU A 125 -18.79 22.85 -3.67
CA GLU A 125 -18.72 24.20 -4.26
C GLU A 125 -19.77 24.42 -5.37
N ILE A 126 -20.09 23.38 -6.17
CA ILE A 126 -21.10 23.47 -7.22
C ILE A 126 -22.50 23.72 -6.64
N VAL A 127 -22.79 23.21 -5.44
CA VAL A 127 -24.05 23.45 -4.72
C VAL A 127 -23.97 24.63 -3.75
N ASP A 128 -23.00 25.53 -3.97
CA ASP A 128 -22.76 26.74 -3.19
C ASP A 128 -22.44 26.49 -1.69
N LYS A 129 -21.93 25.30 -1.38
CA LYS A 129 -21.43 24.94 -0.04
C LYS A 129 -19.93 25.14 -0.01
N SER A 130 -19.48 26.31 0.44
CA SER A 130 -18.08 26.51 0.78
C SER A 130 -17.72 25.67 2.01
N THR A 131 -16.79 24.74 1.85
CA THR A 131 -16.30 23.87 2.94
C THR A 131 -14.79 23.91 2.94
N THR A 132 -14.21 24.22 4.09
CA THR A 132 -12.75 24.23 4.29
C THR A 132 -12.18 22.81 4.27
N ASP A 133 -10.87 22.69 4.10
CA ASP A 133 -10.18 21.40 4.07
C ASP A 133 -10.37 20.63 5.38
N GLU A 134 -10.28 21.32 6.51
CA GLU A 134 -10.45 20.78 7.86
C GLU A 134 -11.90 20.34 8.13
N GLU A 135 -12.88 21.12 7.70
CA GLU A 135 -14.29 20.74 7.84
C GLU A 135 -14.60 19.51 7.01
N LEU A 136 -14.07 19.42 5.79
CA LEU A 136 -14.24 18.26 4.92
C LEU A 136 -13.59 17.00 5.53
N GLU A 137 -12.44 17.13 6.18
CA GLU A 137 -11.83 16.02 6.94
C GLU A 137 -12.73 15.55 8.08
N VAL A 138 -13.29 16.48 8.86
CA VAL A 138 -14.22 16.14 9.94
C VAL A 138 -15.46 15.44 9.39
N MET A 139 -15.97 15.86 8.24
CA MET A 139 -17.12 15.21 7.58
C MET A 139 -16.79 13.78 7.14
N LEU A 140 -15.63 13.56 6.53
CA LEU A 140 -15.17 12.23 6.10
C LEU A 140 -14.92 11.29 7.29
N LEU A 141 -14.46 11.81 8.42
CA LEU A 141 -14.22 11.03 9.64
C LEU A 141 -15.51 10.60 10.36
N ARG A 142 -16.59 11.37 10.22
CA ARG A 142 -17.86 11.10 10.91
C ARG A 142 -18.74 10.05 10.22
N ASP A 143 -18.35 9.56 9.04
CA ASP A 143 -19.08 8.54 8.25
C ASP A 143 -20.59 8.83 8.07
N SER A 144 -20.97 10.12 8.11
CA SER A 144 -22.37 10.55 8.04
C SER A 144 -22.68 11.09 6.65
N LEU A 145 -23.29 10.24 5.81
CA LEU A 145 -23.78 10.64 4.49
C LEU A 145 -24.83 11.77 4.59
N THR A 146 -25.57 11.85 5.70
CA THR A 146 -26.67 12.81 5.92
C THR A 146 -26.21 14.26 5.84
N ILE A 147 -24.94 14.55 6.11
CA ILE A 147 -24.38 15.91 6.05
C ILE A 147 -24.27 16.40 4.59
N PHE A 148 -24.10 15.49 3.62
CA PHE A 148 -24.01 15.86 2.21
C PHE A 148 -25.38 16.12 1.55
N ILE A 149 -26.46 15.59 2.13
CA ILE A 149 -27.83 15.64 1.59
C ILE A 149 -28.81 16.46 2.45
N SER A 150 -28.37 17.04 3.57
CA SER A 150 -29.23 17.74 4.53
C SER A 150 -30.13 18.84 3.95
N ASP A 151 -29.73 19.43 2.81
CA ASP A 151 -30.42 20.57 2.20
C ASP A 151 -31.20 20.16 0.95
N VAL A 152 -31.10 18.89 0.52
CA VAL A 152 -31.91 18.34 -0.58
C VAL A 152 -33.34 18.06 -0.11
N ASP A 153 -33.54 17.81 1.19
CA ASP A 153 -34.85 17.58 1.81
C ASP A 153 -35.64 18.88 2.12
N GLN A 154 -35.14 20.06 1.70
CA GLN A 154 -35.83 21.36 1.83
C GLN A 154 -36.40 21.91 0.51
N LEU A 155 -36.42 21.10 -0.55
CA LEU A 155 -37.13 21.38 -1.82
C LEU A 155 -38.37 20.49 -1.95
#